data_AF-A0A8J3ZXM1-F1
#
_entry.id   AF-A0A8J3ZXM1-F1
#
_cell.length_a   1.000
_cell.length_b   1.000
_cell.length_c   1.000
_cell.angle_alpha   90.00
_cell.angle_beta   90.00
_cell.angle_gamma   90.00
#
_symmetry.space_group_name_H-M   'P 1'
#
loop_
_entity.id
_entity.type
_entity.pdbx_description
1 polymer ?
#
loop_
_entity_poly.entity_id
_entity_poly.type
_entity_poly.pdbx_seq_one_letter_code
_entity_poly.pdbx_strand_id
1 'polypeptide(L)'
;MGTFGTGPFSSDGALDFLDEVAERAPDQRATALGRWFAHVLAHPDGLWRDYFPDEVVAAAGLVVGALPGGGYLRDTAFASYEEARAAALPGPAPGLVGPARQALLTVAGPGGDWLQGWKDEDTRAEAQATADALLAVLDAPVGGTPDPHRRR
;
A
#
# COMPACT_ATOMS: atom_id res chain seq x y z
N MET A 1 22.53 -6.62 6.00
CA MET A 1 21.85 -6.31 4.74
C MET A 1 20.81 -5.26 5.07
N GLY A 2 21.25 -4.00 5.09
CA GLY A 2 20.42 -2.82 5.35
C GLY A 2 20.52 -1.96 4.11
N THR A 3 19.57 -2.16 3.20
CA THR A 3 19.41 -1.36 1.96
C THR A 3 17.94 -1.05 1.72
N PHE A 4 17.04 -1.70 2.45
CA PHE A 4 15.62 -1.45 2.43
C PHE A 4 15.31 -0.27 3.36
N GLY A 5 14.78 0.81 2.81
CA GLY A 5 14.08 1.77 3.65
C GLY A 5 12.83 1.11 4.26
N THR A 6 12.32 1.68 5.34
CA THR A 6 11.12 1.19 6.05
C THR A 6 9.82 1.71 5.47
N GLY A 7 9.91 2.43 4.34
CA GLY A 7 8.79 2.98 3.60
C GLY A 7 8.17 1.97 2.60
N PRO A 8 7.01 2.29 2.04
CA PRO A 8 6.27 1.38 1.17
C PRO A 8 6.90 1.16 -0.21
N PHE A 9 7.89 1.98 -0.61
CA PHE A 9 8.50 1.96 -1.96
C PHE A 9 10.01 1.80 -1.93
N SER A 10 10.59 1.47 -0.78
CA SER A 10 12.03 1.49 -0.56
C SER A 10 12.71 0.12 -0.72
N SER A 11 12.06 -0.79 -1.44
CA SER A 11 12.58 -2.10 -1.81
C SER A 11 12.66 -2.21 -3.32
N ASP A 12 13.68 -2.88 -3.85
CA ASP A 12 13.84 -3.11 -5.28
C ASP A 12 12.61 -3.81 -5.88
N GLY A 13 12.05 -4.81 -5.19
CA GLY A 13 10.82 -5.49 -5.62
C GLY A 13 9.61 -4.55 -5.66
N ALA A 14 9.52 -3.61 -4.72
CA ALA A 14 8.51 -2.56 -4.77
C ALA A 14 8.68 -1.64 -5.98
N LEU A 15 9.92 -1.25 -6.33
CA LEU A 15 10.19 -0.38 -7.48
C LEU A 15 9.89 -1.11 -8.80
N ASP A 16 10.31 -2.37 -8.94
CA ASP A 16 10.00 -3.19 -10.12
C ASP A 16 8.48 -3.31 -10.33
N PHE A 17 7.73 -3.59 -9.26
CA PHE A 17 6.27 -3.64 -9.31
C PHE A 17 5.65 -2.29 -9.71
N LEU A 18 6.16 -1.17 -9.19
CA LEU A 18 5.67 0.16 -9.54
C LEU A 18 5.91 0.47 -11.03
N ASP A 19 7.05 0.08 -11.59
CA ASP A 19 7.32 0.23 -13.01
C ASP A 19 6.32 -0.56 -13.87
N GLU A 20 6.01 -1.81 -13.51
CA GLU A 20 4.98 -2.60 -14.20
C GLU A 20 3.59 -1.94 -14.17
N VAL A 21 3.24 -1.29 -13.04
CA VAL A 21 2.00 -0.53 -12.92
C VAL A 21 2.07 0.76 -13.76
N ALA A 22 3.22 1.44 -13.79
CA ALA A 22 3.43 2.68 -14.52
C ALA A 22 3.32 2.48 -16.05
N GLU A 23 3.73 1.32 -16.56
CA GLU A 23 3.56 0.92 -17.97
C GLU A 23 2.09 0.85 -18.40
N ARG A 24 1.16 0.71 -17.46
CA ARG A 24 -0.28 0.73 -17.75
C ARG A 24 -0.76 2.16 -17.93
N ALA A 25 -1.71 2.33 -18.84
CA ALA A 25 -2.42 3.60 -19.00
C ALA A 25 -3.10 4.00 -17.67
N PRO A 26 -3.14 5.31 -17.30
CA PRO A 26 -3.66 5.75 -16.00
C PRO A 26 -5.04 5.22 -15.62
N ASP A 27 -5.94 5.08 -16.60
CA ASP A 27 -7.29 4.56 -16.47
C ASP A 27 -7.34 3.03 -16.24
N GLN A 28 -6.28 2.30 -16.59
CA GLN A 28 -6.18 0.85 -16.44
C GLN A 28 -5.56 0.42 -15.11
N ARG A 29 -4.78 1.28 -14.45
CA ARG A 29 -4.02 0.96 -13.24
C ARG A 29 -4.89 0.48 -12.09
N ALA A 30 -6.03 1.12 -11.85
CA ALA A 30 -6.95 0.68 -10.80
C ALA A 30 -7.49 -0.73 -11.06
N THR A 31 -7.78 -1.06 -12.32
CA THR A 31 -8.22 -2.41 -12.70
C THR A 31 -7.09 -3.43 -12.55
N ALA A 32 -5.87 -3.08 -12.94
CA ALA A 32 -4.70 -3.94 -12.78
C ALA A 32 -4.43 -4.25 -11.29
N LEU A 33 -4.42 -3.23 -10.43
CA LEU A 33 -4.28 -3.39 -8.98
C LEU A 33 -5.41 -4.25 -8.39
N GLY A 34 -6.65 -4.07 -8.85
CA GLY A 34 -7.77 -4.91 -8.40
C GLY A 34 -7.58 -6.39 -8.72
N ARG A 35 -7.08 -6.70 -9.93
CA ARG A 35 -6.75 -8.09 -10.31
C ARG A 35 -5.58 -8.65 -9.52
N TRP A 36 -4.57 -7.82 -9.27
CA TRP A 36 -3.41 -8.19 -8.46
C TRP A 36 -3.81 -8.52 -7.02
N PHE A 37 -4.57 -7.65 -6.34
CA PHE A 37 -5.07 -7.94 -5.00
C PHE A 37 -5.94 -9.19 -4.96
N ALA A 38 -6.78 -9.41 -5.97
CA ALA A 38 -7.57 -10.64 -6.06
C ALA A 38 -6.69 -11.89 -6.19
N HIS A 39 -5.58 -11.80 -6.94
CA HIS A 39 -4.60 -12.88 -7.06
C HIS A 39 -3.91 -13.18 -5.72
N VAL A 40 -3.38 -12.16 -5.04
CA VAL A 40 -2.74 -12.27 -3.72
C VAL A 40 -3.68 -12.91 -2.70
N LEU A 41 -4.93 -12.43 -2.63
CA LEU A 41 -5.92 -12.94 -1.68
C LEU A 41 -6.37 -14.37 -1.99
N ALA A 42 -6.33 -14.78 -3.27
CA ALA A 42 -6.69 -16.13 -3.69
C ALA A 42 -5.55 -17.14 -3.49
N HIS A 43 -4.30 -16.68 -3.43
CA HIS A 43 -3.10 -17.53 -3.37
C HIS A 43 -2.14 -17.11 -2.24
N PRO A 44 -2.59 -17.10 -0.96
CA PRO A 44 -1.75 -16.68 0.17
C PRO A 44 -0.44 -17.49 0.28
N ASP A 45 -0.47 -18.77 -0.14
CA ASP A 45 0.68 -19.68 -0.14
C ASP A 45 1.73 -19.35 -1.23
N GLY A 46 1.41 -18.43 -2.14
CA GLY A 46 2.32 -17.93 -3.20
C GLY A 46 3.32 -16.89 -2.70
N LEU A 47 3.22 -16.45 -1.44
CA LEU A 47 4.16 -15.50 -0.85
C LEU A 47 5.61 -16.01 -0.96
N TRP A 48 6.53 -15.12 -1.34
CA TRP A 48 7.94 -15.40 -1.61
C TRP A 48 8.22 -16.24 -2.87
N ARG A 49 7.19 -16.61 -3.64
CA ARG A 49 7.31 -17.36 -4.90
C ARG A 49 6.70 -16.61 -6.08
N ASP A 50 5.45 -16.22 -5.93
CA ASP A 50 4.63 -15.60 -6.98
C ASP A 50 4.53 -14.09 -6.79
N TYR A 51 4.67 -13.63 -5.55
CA TYR A 51 4.70 -12.21 -5.16
C TYR A 51 5.42 -12.04 -3.83
N PHE A 52 5.84 -10.81 -3.53
CA PHE A 52 6.59 -10.46 -2.33
C PHE A 52 5.81 -9.54 -1.39
N PRO A 53 6.11 -9.56 -0.08
CA PRO A 53 5.42 -8.69 0.89
C PRO A 53 5.53 -7.19 0.55
N ASP A 54 6.68 -6.73 0.07
CA ASP A 54 6.94 -5.34 -0.28
C ASP A 54 6.12 -4.87 -1.49
N GLU A 55 5.86 -5.72 -2.47
CA GLU A 55 4.97 -5.41 -3.59
C GLU A 55 3.53 -5.17 -3.10
N VAL A 56 3.08 -5.97 -2.13
CA VAL A 56 1.75 -5.81 -1.52
C VAL A 56 1.66 -4.50 -0.74
N VAL A 57 2.72 -4.14 0.00
CA VAL A 57 2.79 -2.86 0.72
C VAL A 57 2.82 -1.68 -0.26
N ALA A 58 3.59 -1.77 -1.35
CA ALA A 58 3.64 -0.75 -2.40
C ALA A 58 2.28 -0.56 -3.09
N ALA A 59 1.63 -1.66 -3.46
CA ALA A 59 0.28 -1.64 -4.04
C ALA A 59 -0.73 -0.97 -3.10
N ALA A 60 -0.69 -1.28 -1.81
CA ALA A 60 -1.51 -0.61 -0.80
C ALA A 60 -1.18 0.89 -0.69
N GLY A 61 0.11 1.24 -0.75
CA GLY A 61 0.60 2.62 -0.80
C GLY A 61 0.03 3.44 -1.97
N LEU A 62 -0.06 2.86 -3.17
CA LEU A 62 -0.70 3.51 -4.32
C LEU A 62 -2.18 3.79 -4.09
N VAL A 63 -2.91 2.83 -3.49
CA VAL A 63 -4.33 3.01 -3.15
C VAL A 63 -4.48 4.11 -2.10
N VAL A 64 -3.69 4.08 -1.03
CA VAL A 64 -3.70 5.10 0.03
C VAL A 64 -3.37 6.48 -0.54
N GLY A 65 -2.33 6.59 -1.36
CA GLY A 65 -1.92 7.84 -2.00
C GLY A 65 -2.99 8.47 -2.89
N ALA A 66 -3.97 7.69 -3.36
CA ALA A 66 -5.12 8.18 -4.11
C ALA A 66 -6.28 8.66 -3.22
N LEU A 67 -6.29 8.31 -1.93
CA LEU A 67 -7.34 8.68 -0.99
C LEU A 67 -7.10 10.08 -0.38
N PRO A 68 -8.17 10.74 0.12
CA PRO A 68 -8.05 12.01 0.81
C PRO A 68 -7.10 11.99 2.02
N GLY A 69 -7.07 10.88 2.77
CA GLY A 69 -6.20 10.71 3.95
C GLY A 69 -4.74 10.37 3.62
N GLY A 70 -4.41 10.05 2.37
CA GLY A 70 -3.06 9.67 1.95
C GLY A 70 -2.17 10.83 1.50
N GLY A 71 -2.49 12.09 1.89
CA GLY A 71 -1.69 13.26 1.52
C GLY A 71 -0.23 13.15 1.93
N TYR A 72 0.05 12.60 3.11
CA TYR A 72 1.42 12.41 3.60
C TYR A 72 2.29 11.57 2.65
N LEU A 73 1.73 10.54 1.99
CA LEU A 73 2.46 9.74 0.99
C LEU A 73 2.77 10.55 -0.26
N ARG A 74 1.86 11.44 -0.68
CA ARG A 74 2.11 12.32 -1.83
C ARG A 74 3.24 13.29 -1.55
N ASP A 75 3.26 13.83 -0.34
CA ASP A 75 4.24 14.85 0.09
C ASP A 75 5.61 14.27 0.45
N THR A 76 5.70 12.96 0.73
CA THR A 76 6.95 12.29 1.11
C THR A 76 7.39 11.30 0.04
N ALA A 77 6.68 10.17 -0.05
CA ALA A 77 7.06 9.04 -0.85
C ALA A 77 6.96 9.33 -2.36
N PHE A 78 5.84 9.88 -2.85
CA PHE A 78 5.69 10.17 -4.29
C PHE A 78 6.55 11.35 -4.73
N ALA A 79 6.95 12.22 -3.80
CA ALA A 79 7.91 13.28 -4.07
C ALA A 79 9.36 12.74 -4.19
N SER A 80 9.65 11.59 -3.57
CA SER A 80 10.99 11.01 -3.48
C SER A 80 11.24 9.85 -4.44
N TYR A 81 10.17 9.19 -4.93
CA TYR A 81 10.24 8.04 -5.83
C TYR A 81 9.48 8.34 -7.14
N GLU A 82 10.22 8.38 -8.24
CA GLU A 82 9.67 8.67 -9.57
C GLU A 82 8.71 7.56 -10.03
N GLU A 83 9.03 6.31 -9.72
CA GLU A 83 8.25 5.11 -10.01
C GLU A 83 6.89 5.17 -9.32
N ALA A 84 6.85 5.58 -8.05
CA ALA A 84 5.60 5.76 -7.30
C ALA A 84 4.73 6.87 -7.91
N ARG A 85 5.35 7.97 -8.32
CA ARG A 85 4.66 9.07 -9.02
C ARG A 85 4.15 8.62 -10.39
N ALA A 86 4.94 7.86 -11.13
CA ALA A 86 4.60 7.35 -12.45
C ALA A 86 3.46 6.33 -12.37
N ALA A 87 3.42 5.49 -11.34
CA ALA A 87 2.40 4.47 -11.08
C ALA A 87 1.13 5.01 -10.40
N ALA A 88 1.12 6.28 -9.98
CA ALA A 88 0.03 6.90 -9.24
C ALA A 88 -1.34 6.70 -9.94
N LEU A 89 -2.37 6.46 -9.12
CA LEU A 89 -3.75 6.43 -9.60
C LEU A 89 -4.24 7.85 -9.93
N PRO A 90 -5.00 8.05 -11.01
CA PRO A 90 -5.51 9.37 -11.39
C PRO A 90 -6.57 9.92 -10.43
N GLY A 91 -7.12 9.10 -9.53
CA GLY A 91 -8.06 9.49 -8.51
C GLY A 91 -8.42 8.35 -7.56
N PRO A 92 -9.25 8.62 -6.53
CA PRO A 92 -9.67 7.62 -5.57
C PRO A 92 -10.33 6.40 -6.24
N ALA A 93 -9.97 5.20 -5.80
CA ALA A 93 -10.57 3.94 -6.25
C ALA A 93 -11.20 3.18 -5.07
N PRO A 94 -12.42 3.55 -4.62
CA PRO A 94 -13.03 3.00 -3.40
C PRO A 94 -13.15 1.46 -3.41
N GLY A 95 -13.35 0.86 -4.59
CA GLY A 95 -13.42 -0.60 -4.74
C GLY A 95 -12.12 -1.34 -4.42
N LEU A 96 -10.98 -0.64 -4.36
CA LEU A 96 -9.68 -1.22 -3.99
C LEU A 96 -9.39 -1.15 -2.49
N VAL A 97 -10.13 -0.34 -1.72
CA VAL A 97 -9.84 -0.12 -0.28
C VAL A 97 -9.94 -1.42 0.51
N GLY A 98 -11.03 -2.19 0.33
CA GLY A 98 -11.21 -3.48 0.99
C GLY A 98 -10.13 -4.50 0.63
N PRO A 99 -9.92 -4.80 -0.67
CA PRO A 99 -8.87 -5.73 -1.11
C PRO A 99 -7.46 -5.30 -0.68
N ALA A 100 -7.11 -4.02 -0.79
CA ALA A 100 -5.81 -3.50 -0.38
C ALA A 100 -5.58 -3.68 1.12
N ARG A 101 -6.61 -3.39 1.93
CA ARG A 101 -6.55 -3.59 3.38
C ARG A 101 -6.38 -5.06 3.74
N GLN A 102 -7.15 -5.95 3.13
CA GLN A 102 -7.05 -7.39 3.41
C GLN A 102 -5.67 -7.94 3.02
N ALA A 103 -5.16 -7.56 1.85
CA ALA A 103 -3.84 -7.99 1.39
C ALA A 103 -2.72 -7.42 2.28
N LEU A 104 -2.82 -6.15 2.69
CA LEU A 104 -1.85 -5.55 3.60
C LEU A 104 -1.82 -6.28 4.96
N LEU A 105 -2.98 -6.64 5.51
CA LEU A 105 -3.05 -7.40 6.77
C LEU A 105 -2.43 -8.81 6.65
N THR A 106 -2.52 -9.44 5.47
CA THR A 106 -1.91 -10.77 5.29
C THR A 106 -0.38 -10.74 5.35
N VAL A 107 0.27 -9.64 4.93
CA VAL A 107 1.74 -9.57 4.87
C VAL A 107 2.35 -8.72 5.98
N ALA A 108 1.65 -7.68 6.43
CA ALA A 108 2.12 -6.66 7.36
C ALA A 108 1.24 -6.52 8.61
N GLY A 109 0.26 -7.42 8.80
CA GLY A 109 -0.48 -7.52 10.05
C GLY A 109 0.39 -8.09 11.19
N PRO A 110 -0.16 -8.18 12.41
CA PRO A 110 0.56 -8.75 13.55
C PRO A 110 1.12 -10.14 13.24
N GLY A 111 2.45 -10.27 13.26
CA GLY A 111 3.14 -11.53 12.93
C GLY A 111 3.31 -11.83 11.44
N GLY A 112 2.95 -10.89 10.56
CA GLY A 112 3.11 -11.05 9.11
C GLY A 112 4.57 -11.14 8.67
N ASP A 113 4.79 -11.87 7.57
CA ASP A 113 6.12 -12.19 7.04
C ASP A 113 6.96 -10.95 6.69
N TRP A 114 6.32 -9.83 6.33
CA TRP A 114 7.03 -8.58 6.04
C TRP A 114 7.80 -8.07 7.28
N LEU A 115 7.19 -8.21 8.47
CA LEU A 115 7.77 -7.73 9.72
C LEU A 115 8.83 -8.70 10.27
N GLN A 116 8.70 -9.99 9.96
CA GLN A 116 9.66 -11.03 10.35
C GLN A 116 10.98 -10.94 9.55
N GLY A 117 10.95 -10.33 8.36
CA GLY A 117 12.14 -10.10 7.54
C GLY A 117 13.17 -9.13 8.16
N TRP A 118 12.75 -8.30 9.11
CA TRP A 118 13.61 -7.28 9.73
C TRP A 118 14.38 -7.86 10.92
N LYS A 119 15.71 -7.81 10.84
CA LYS A 119 16.61 -8.29 11.91
C LYS A 119 16.82 -7.26 13.02
N ASP A 120 16.70 -5.98 12.67
CA ASP A 120 16.89 -4.86 13.57
C ASP A 120 15.55 -4.39 14.14
N GLU A 121 15.49 -4.17 15.45
CA GLU A 121 14.25 -3.85 16.16
C GLU A 121 13.72 -2.46 15.80
N ASP A 122 14.62 -1.47 15.69
CA ASP A 122 14.25 -0.09 15.35
C ASP A 122 13.67 -0.04 13.93
N THR A 123 14.34 -0.72 13.00
CA THR A 123 13.90 -0.83 11.60
C THR A 123 12.58 -1.61 11.48
N ARG A 124 12.36 -2.64 12.31
CA ARG A 124 11.07 -3.35 12.37
C ARG A 124 9.95 -2.46 12.90
N ALA A 125 10.23 -1.66 13.92
CA ALA A 125 9.25 -0.73 14.49
C ALA A 125 8.84 0.34 13.48
N GLU A 126 9.78 0.87 12.70
CA GLU A 126 9.48 1.79 11.60
C GLU A 126 8.65 1.13 10.50
N ALA A 127 8.97 -0.11 10.09
CA ALA A 127 8.17 -0.85 9.12
C ALA A 127 6.74 -1.09 9.64
N GLN A 128 6.58 -1.45 10.93
CA GLN A 128 5.27 -1.56 11.56
C GLN A 128 4.52 -0.23 11.52
N ALA A 129 5.17 0.88 11.86
CA ALA A 129 4.56 2.21 11.82
C ALA A 129 4.08 2.59 10.41
N THR A 130 4.83 2.20 9.38
CA THR A 130 4.41 2.37 7.98
C THR A 130 3.14 1.56 7.67
N ALA A 131 3.09 0.27 8.04
CA ALA A 131 1.88 -0.54 7.84
C ALA A 131 0.67 0.04 8.59
N ASP A 132 0.86 0.45 9.84
CA ASP A 132 -0.19 1.02 10.67
C ASP A 132 -0.73 2.32 10.07
N ALA A 133 0.15 3.18 9.54
CA ALA A 133 -0.24 4.42 8.87
C ALA A 133 -1.04 4.18 7.58
N LEU A 134 -0.70 3.14 6.82
CA LEU A 134 -1.46 2.73 5.63
C LEU A 134 -2.83 2.18 6.03
N LEU A 135 -2.88 1.27 7.01
CA LEU A 135 -4.11 0.68 7.53
C LEU A 135 -5.06 1.74 8.09
N ALA A 136 -4.54 2.74 8.81
CA ALA A 136 -5.34 3.83 9.36
C ALA A 136 -6.08 4.63 8.28
N VAL A 137 -5.47 4.85 7.11
CA VAL A 137 -6.16 5.53 5.99
C VAL A 137 -7.17 4.61 5.31
N LEU A 138 -6.87 3.31 5.19
CA LEU A 138 -7.78 2.32 4.60
C LEU A 138 -8.99 2.03 5.49
N ASP A 139 -8.85 2.16 6.82
CA ASP A 139 -9.92 2.03 7.82
C ASP A 139 -10.74 3.30 8.01
N ALA A 140 -10.26 4.44 7.50
CA ALA A 140 -10.99 5.69 7.63
C ALA A 140 -12.31 5.62 6.84
N PRO A 141 -13.44 6.07 7.41
CA PRO A 141 -14.71 6.09 6.70
C PRO A 141 -14.57 6.96 5.44
N VAL A 142 -14.80 6.35 4.28
CA VAL A 142 -14.79 7.03 2.98
C VAL A 142 -16.03 7.93 2.91
N GLY A 143 -15.93 9.11 3.52
CA GLY A 143 -17.01 10.11 3.56
C GLY A 143 -17.77 10.17 4.88
N GLY A 144 -17.14 10.76 5.91
CA GLY A 144 -17.86 11.35 7.02
C GLY A 144 -18.00 12.85 6.82
N THR A 145 -19.01 13.31 6.08
CA THR A 145 -19.49 14.69 6.27
C THR A 145 -19.97 14.77 7.72
N PRO A 146 -19.43 15.65 8.59
CA PRO A 146 -20.04 15.86 9.89
C PRO A 146 -21.43 16.43 9.65
N ASP A 147 -22.48 15.67 9.97
CA ASP A 147 -23.86 16.17 9.98
C ASP A 147 -23.97 17.24 11.08
N PRO A 148 -24.17 18.53 10.73
CA PRO A 148 -24.24 19.60 11.71
C PRO A 148 -25.57 19.62 12.51
N HIS A 149 -26.46 18.64 12.32
CA HIS A 149 -27.80 18.64 12.94
C HIS A 149 -28.03 17.66 14.10
N ARG A 150 -27.01 16.99 14.66
CA ARG A 150 -27.18 16.31 15.96
C ARG A 150 -27.15 17.29 17.14
N ARG A 151 -28.23 18.08 17.26
CA ARG A 151 -28.67 18.64 18.54
C ARG A 151 -29.64 17.66 19.20
N ARG A 152 -29.34 17.26 20.43
CA ARG A 152 -30.34 17.11 21.49
C ARG A 152 -29.76 17.68 22.77
#